data_AF-K1SIU5-F1
#
_entry.id   AF-K1SIU5-F1
#
_cell.length_a   1.000
_cell.length_b   1.000
_cell.length_c   1.000
_cell.angle_alpha   90.00
_cell.angle_beta   90.00
_cell.angle_gamma   90.00
#
_symmetry.space_group_name_H-M   'P 1'
#
loop_
_entity.id
_entity.type
_entity.pdbx_description
1 polymer ?
#
loop_
_entity_poly.entity_id
_entity_poly.type
_entity_poly.pdbx_seq_one_letter_code
_entity_poly.pdbx_strand_id
1 'polypeptide(L)' 'MTKQEMLQLKMTATRVRMGIIEATHGGKSGHPGGSLSAADVL' A
#
# COMPACT_ATOMS: atom_id res chain seq x y z
N MET A 1 5.66 -20.23 1.32
CA MET A 1 6.15 -18.86 1.62
C MET A 1 6.80 -18.89 3.00
N THR A 2 8.07 -18.50 3.07
CA THR A 2 8.84 -18.44 4.31
C THR A 2 8.43 -17.21 5.14
N LYS A 3 8.78 -17.19 6.43
CA LYS A 3 8.52 -16.03 7.30
C LYS A 3 9.19 -14.75 6.78
N GLN A 4 10.38 -14.89 6.18
CA GLN A 4 11.13 -13.76 5.63
C GLN A 4 10.45 -13.19 4.38
N GLU A 5 9.97 -14.06 3.49
CA GLU A 5 9.19 -13.64 2.31
C GLU A 5 7.89 -12.93 2.71
N MET A 6 7.15 -13.47 3.70
CA MET A 6 5.95 -12.83 4.24
C MET A 6 6.24 -11.43 4.81
N LEU A 7 7.38 -11.25 5.49
CA LEU A 7 7.77 -9.96 6.03
C LEU A 7 8.08 -8.95 4.92
N GLN A 8 8.79 -9.38 3.87
CA GLN A 8 9.11 -8.52 2.73
C GLN A 8 7.86 -8.07 1.97
N LEU A 9 6.88 -8.97 1.79
CA LEU A 9 5.60 -8.61 1.19
C LEU A 9 4.84 -7.57 2.03
N LYS A 10 4.78 -7.75 3.35
CA LYS A 10 4.16 -6.76 4.27
C LYS A 10 4.87 -5.41 4.21
N MET A 11 6.20 -5.38 4.17
CA MET A 11 6.96 -4.13 4.03
C MET A 11 6.69 -3.43 2.69
N THR A 12 6.49 -4.22 1.63
CA THR A 12 6.15 -3.69 0.30
C THR A 12 4.74 -3.11 0.30
N ALA A 13 3.75 -3.84 0.81
CA ALA A 13 2.37 -3.36 0.95
C ALA A 13 2.30 -2.07 1.79
N THR A 14 3.07 -1.96 2.88
CA THR A 14 3.17 -0.73 3.68
C THR A 14 3.71 0.45 2.87
N ARG A 15 4.78 0.25 2.08
CA ARG A 15 5.31 1.32 1.21
C ARG A 15 4.31 1.75 0.15
N VAL A 16 3.57 0.81 -0.44
CA VAL A 16 2.48 1.12 -1.38
C VAL A 16 1.40 1.98 -0.71
N ARG A 17 0.98 1.62 0.51
CA ARG A 17 0.00 2.41 1.28
C ARG A 17 0.47 3.84 1.57
N MET A 18 1.75 4.02 1.90
CA MET A 18 2.33 5.35 2.08
C MET A 18 2.25 6.18 0.80
N GLY A 19 2.65 5.60 -0.34
CA GLY A 19 2.56 6.26 -1.64
C GLY A 19 1.12 6.63 -2.04
N ILE A 20 0.14 5.77 -1.76
CA ILE A 20 -1.28 6.07 -1.98
C ILE A 20 -1.71 7.32 -1.18
N ILE A 21 -1.33 7.40 0.09
CA ILE A 21 -1.69 8.53 0.95
C ILE A 21 -1.02 9.81 0.45
N GLU A 22 0.28 9.77 0.15
CA GLU A 22 1.02 10.93 -0.36
C GLU A 22 0.45 11.44 -1.69
N ALA A 23 0.17 10.53 -2.63
CA ALA A 23 -0.39 10.86 -3.93
C ALA A 23 -1.82 11.45 -3.82
N THR A 24 -2.70 10.83 -3.04
CA THR A 24 -4.08 11.34 -2.85
C THR A 24 -4.11 12.65 -2.07
N HIS A 25 -3.24 12.79 -1.06
CA HIS A 25 -3.09 14.04 -0.32
C HIS A 25 -2.53 15.16 -1.20
N GLY A 26 -1.50 14.87 -2.01
CA GLY A 26 -0.87 15.83 -2.92
C GLY A 26 -1.81 16.24 -4.05
N GLY A 27 -2.53 15.28 -4.65
CA GLY A 27 -3.49 15.53 -5.73
C GLY A 27 -4.84 16.10 -5.28
N LYS A 28 -5.09 16.23 -3.97
CA LYS A 28 -6.35 16.70 -3.37
C LYS A 28 -7.61 15.99 -3.89
N SER A 29 -7.44 14.77 -4.39
CA SER A 29 -8.47 13.97 -5.06
C SER A 29 -8.06 12.50 -5.10
N GLY A 30 -9.04 11.60 -5.25
CA GLY A 30 -8.83 10.15 -5.33
C GLY A 30 -9.67 9.35 -4.34
N HIS A 31 -9.54 8.01 -4.39
CA HIS A 31 -10.25 7.05 -3.54
C HIS A 31 -9.26 6.15 -2.78
N PRO A 32 -8.57 6.68 -1.75
CA PRO A 32 -7.52 5.94 -1.05
C PRO A 32 -8.03 4.65 -0.42
N GLY A 33 -9.25 4.63 0.10
CA GLY A 33 -9.81 3.45 0.79
C GLY A 33 -9.77 2.16 -0.04
N GLY A 34 -10.18 2.22 -1.31
CA GLY A 34 -10.15 1.04 -2.19
C GLY A 34 -8.74 0.59 -2.57
N SER A 35 -7.82 1.55 -2.71
CA SER A 35 -6.41 1.22 -3.00
C SER A 35 -5.70 0.66 -1.76
N LEU A 36 -6.01 1.18 -0.57
CA LEU A 36 -5.44 0.74 0.71
C LEU A 36 -5.85 -0.69 1.07
N SER A 37 -7.09 -1.09 0.75
CA SER A 37 -7.59 -2.44 0.99
C SER A 37 -6.98 -3.47 0.03
N ALA A 38 -6.63 -3.06 -1.19
CA ALA A 38 -6.02 -3.93 -2.19
C ALA A 38 -4.50 -4.06 -2.07
N ALA A 39 -3.84 -3.28 -1.20
CA ALA A 39 -2.39 -3.16 -1.17
C ALA A 39 -1.62 -4.44 -0.79
N ASP A 40 -2.27 -5.45 -0.21
CA ASP A 40 -1.65 -6.76 0.06
C ASP A 40 -1.78 -7.77 -1.10
N VAL A 41 -2.57 -7.42 -2.14
CA VAL A 41 -2.76 -8.23 -3.36
C VAL A 41 -1.78 -7.82 -4.47
N LEU A 42 -1.26 -6.59 -4.39
CA LEU A 42 -0.24 -6.01 -5.28
C LEU A 42 1.17 -6.42 -4.83
#